data_AF-A0A4Q7JFD4-F1
#
_entry.id   AF-A0A4Q7JFD4-F1
#
_cell.length_a   1.000
_cell.length_b   1.000
_cell.length_c   1.000
_cell.angle_alpha   90.00
_cell.angle_beta   90.00
_cell.angle_gamma   90.00
#
_symmetry.space_group_name_H-M   'P 1'
#
loop_
_entity.id
_entity.type
_entity.pdbx_description
1 polymer ?
#
loop_
_entity_poly.entity_id
_entity_poly.type
_entity_poly.pdbx_seq_one_letter_code
_entity_poly.pdbx_strand_id
1 'polypeptide(L)'
;MNEEPTTPNELSPRQRHRAVRTVARHAHDAADLRELLAMLDLSAAEGHAPRRPPAPPARRKAHRTLTAAELTDLVRTAAGAR
;
A
#
# COMPACT_ATOMS: atom_id res chain seq x y z
N MET A 1 -36.35 -3.68 -35.88
CA MET A 1 -35.32 -4.17 -34.95
C MET A 1 -34.52 -2.96 -34.53
N ASN A 2 -34.79 -2.42 -33.34
CA ASN A 2 -34.02 -1.30 -32.81
C ASN A 2 -32.81 -1.92 -32.11
N GLU A 3 -31.65 -1.90 -32.76
CA GLU A 3 -30.39 -2.16 -32.08
C GLU A 3 -30.02 -0.86 -31.36
N GLU A 4 -30.43 -0.76 -30.10
CA GLU A 4 -29.87 0.24 -29.18
C GLU A 4 -28.36 0.03 -29.15
N PRO A 5 -27.53 1.05 -29.44
CA PRO A 5 -26.11 0.93 -29.22
C PRO A 5 -25.88 0.82 -27.71
N THR A 6 -25.54 -0.37 -27.24
CA THR A 6 -24.98 -0.57 -25.90
C THR A 6 -23.72 0.29 -25.81
N THR A 7 -23.85 1.50 -25.28
CA THR A 7 -22.70 2.34 -24.96
C THR A 7 -21.78 1.50 -24.09
N PRO A 8 -20.51 1.25 -24.50
CA PRO A 8 -19.61 0.43 -23.72
C PRO A 8 -19.34 1.17 -22.41
N ASN A 9 -20.06 0.73 -21.37
CA ASN A 9 -19.83 0.93 -19.95
C ASN A 9 -18.48 1.59 -19.63
N GLU A 10 -18.42 2.92 -19.64
CA GLU A 10 -17.21 3.66 -19.27
C GLU A 10 -16.88 3.32 -17.82
N LEU A 11 -15.85 2.49 -17.64
CA LEU A 11 -15.41 2.08 -16.32
C LEU A 11 -15.00 3.31 -15.51
N SER A 12 -15.54 3.44 -14.30
CA SER A 12 -15.11 4.49 -13.38
C SER A 12 -13.60 4.39 -13.08
N PRO A 13 -12.92 5.48 -12.70
CA PRO A 13 -11.48 5.45 -12.38
C PRO A 13 -11.12 4.40 -11.31
N ARG A 14 -12.00 4.16 -10.35
CA ARG A 14 -11.83 3.12 -9.32
C ARG A 14 -11.91 1.70 -9.90
N GLN A 15 -12.79 1.47 -10.87
CA GLN A 15 -12.91 0.20 -11.57
C GLN A 15 -11.70 -0.04 -12.47
N ARG A 16 -11.25 0.99 -13.20
CA ARG A 16 -10.03 0.93 -14.04
C ARG A 16 -8.79 0.62 -13.19
N HIS A 17 -8.64 1.29 -12.04
CA HIS A 17 -7.57 0.97 -11.07
C HIS A 17 -7.61 -0.50 -10.61
N ARG A 18 -8.79 -1.02 -10.28
CA ARG A 18 -8.95 -2.42 -9.88
C ARG A 18 -8.62 -3.36 -11.04
N ALA A 19 -9.08 -3.06 -12.25
CA ALA A 19 -8.83 -3.85 -13.45
C ALA A 19 -7.32 -3.96 -13.72
N VAL A 20 -6.60 -2.84 -13.75
CA VAL A 20 -5.14 -2.82 -13.94
C VAL A 20 -4.44 -3.66 -12.87
N ARG A 21 -4.84 -3.54 -11.60
CA ARG A 21 -4.24 -4.34 -10.52
C ARG A 21 -4.54 -5.84 -10.64
N THR A 22 -5.73 -6.21 -11.10
CA THR A 22 -6.09 -7.61 -11.34
C THR A 22 -5.27 -8.17 -12.48
N VAL A 23 -5.18 -7.47 -13.62
CA VAL A 23 -4.36 -7.91 -14.76
C VAL A 23 -2.90 -8.02 -14.37
N ALA A 24 -2.34 -7.01 -13.69
CA ALA A 24 -0.96 -7.04 -13.20
C ALA A 24 -0.65 -8.21 -12.25
N ARG A 25 -1.66 -8.70 -11.52
CA ARG A 25 -1.52 -9.86 -10.64
C ARG A 25 -1.47 -11.19 -11.40
N HIS A 26 -2.10 -11.24 -12.58
CA HIS A 26 -2.26 -12.47 -13.36
C HIS A 26 -1.36 -12.55 -14.58
N ALA A 27 -0.76 -11.43 -15.01
CA ALA A 27 0.23 -11.42 -16.07
C ALA A 27 1.48 -12.22 -15.70
N HIS A 28 2.00 -12.98 -16.64
CA HIS A 28 3.18 -13.82 -16.46
C HIS A 28 4.48 -13.01 -16.50
N ASP A 29 4.53 -11.97 -17.34
CA ASP A 29 5.66 -11.06 -17.47
C ASP A 29 5.22 -9.64 -17.90
N ALA A 30 6.21 -8.76 -18.12
CA ALA A 30 5.98 -7.37 -18.49
C ALA A 30 5.52 -7.16 -19.95
N ALA A 31 5.76 -8.12 -20.84
CA ALA A 31 5.25 -8.07 -22.21
C ALA A 31 3.77 -8.47 -22.22
N ASP A 32 3.44 -9.59 -21.58
CA ASP A 32 2.08 -10.09 -21.38
C ASP A 32 1.20 -9.04 -20.69
N LEU A 33 1.70 -8.40 -19.62
CA LEU A 33 0.98 -7.30 -18.98
C LEU A 33 0.65 -6.15 -19.94
N ARG A 34 1.59 -5.75 -20.80
CA ARG A 34 1.37 -4.64 -21.75
C ARG A 34 0.32 -5.01 -22.79
N GLU A 35 0.35 -6.24 -23.29
CA GLU A 35 -0.62 -6.76 -24.24
C GLU A 35 -2.02 -6.81 -23.64
N LEU A 36 -2.17 -7.41 -22.44
CA LEU A 36 -3.46 -7.51 -21.75
C LEU A 36 -4.05 -6.13 -21.41
N LEU A 37 -3.23 -5.15 -21.02
CA LEU A 37 -3.70 -3.79 -20.78
C LEU A 37 -4.15 -3.10 -22.08
N ALA A 38 -3.41 -3.30 -23.18
CA ALA A 38 -3.78 -2.73 -24.48
C ALA A 38 -5.10 -3.31 -25.02
N MET A 39 -5.32 -4.63 -24.86
CA MET A 39 -6.58 -5.28 -25.26
C MET A 39 -7.81 -4.73 -24.52
N LEU A 40 -7.61 -4.22 -23.31
CA LEU A 40 -8.68 -3.70 -22.46
C LEU A 40 -8.78 -2.17 -22.48
N ASP A 41 -7.99 -1.50 -23.33
CA ASP A 41 -7.86 -0.04 -23.37
C ASP A 41 -7.58 0.55 -21.98
N LEU A 42 -6.65 -0.09 -21.25
CA LEU A 42 -6.19 0.31 -19.92
C LEU A 42 -4.74 0.82 -20.00
N SER A 43 -4.42 1.78 -19.14
CA SER A 43 -3.06 2.29 -18.97
C SER A 43 -2.47 1.86 -17.63
N ALA A 44 -1.18 1.53 -17.61
CA ALA A 44 -0.45 1.22 -16.39
C ALA A 44 -0.54 2.36 -15.35
N ALA A 45 -0.66 3.61 -15.81
CA ALA A 45 -0.79 4.78 -14.95
C ALA A 45 -2.03 4.71 -14.04
N GLU A 46 -3.09 4.04 -14.48
CA GLU A 46 -4.36 3.90 -13.76
C GLU A 46 -4.25 2.91 -12.60
N GLY A 47 -3.24 2.04 -12.62
CA GLY A 47 -2.88 1.16 -11.53
C GLY A 47 -2.26 1.88 -10.33
N HIS A 48 -1.82 3.13 -10.48
CA HIS A 48 -1.33 3.91 -9.35
C HIS A 48 -2.49 4.38 -8.48
N ALA A 49 -2.47 4.02 -7.19
CA ALA A 49 -3.41 4.58 -6.25
C ALA A 49 -3.20 6.10 -6.16
N PRO A 50 -4.27 6.91 -6.00
CA PRO A 50 -4.11 8.32 -5.68
C PRO A 50 -3.20 8.41 -4.45
N ARG A 51 -2.15 9.23 -4.56
CA ARG A 51 -1.05 9.35 -3.60
C ARG A 51 -1.65 9.49 -2.20
N ARG A 52 -1.62 8.41 -1.40
CA ARG A 52 -2.12 8.46 -0.02
C ARG A 52 -1.28 9.54 0.70
N PRO A 53 -1.91 10.47 1.43
CA PRO A 53 -1.14 11.44 2.20
C PRO A 53 -0.15 10.69 3.10
N PRO A 54 1.07 11.22 3.27
CA PRO A 54 2.09 10.56 4.07
C PRO A 54 1.51 10.25 5.45
N ALA A 55 1.70 9.00 5.91
CA ALA A 55 1.28 8.63 7.25
C ALA A 55 1.99 9.56 8.25
N PRO A 56 1.30 10.02 9.32
CA PRO A 56 1.95 10.82 10.34
C PRO A 56 3.15 10.06 10.90
N PRO A 57 4.26 10.75 11.24
CA PRO A 57 5.45 10.09 11.76
C PRO A 57 5.07 9.28 13.00
N ALA A 58 5.49 8.01 13.04
CA ALA A 58 5.30 7.16 14.21
C ALA A 58 5.96 7.85 15.41
N ARG A 59 5.19 8.07 16.49
CA ARG A 59 5.72 8.63 17.74
C ARG A 59 6.77 7.63 18.29
N ARG A 60 8.05 7.91 18.06
CA ARG A 60 9.14 7.16 18.70
C ARG A 60 9.04 7.36 20.21
N LYS A 61 8.88 6.28 20.97
CA LYS A 61 8.97 6.35 22.44
C LYS A 61 10.39 6.83 22.76
N ALA A 62 10.51 7.92 23.52
CA ALA A 62 11.80 8.41 23.95
C ALA A 62 12.46 7.35 24.84
N HIS A 63 13.58 6.79 24.39
CA HIS A 63 14.42 5.97 25.25
C HIS A 63 15.13 6.91 26.21
N ARG A 64 14.80 6.82 27.51
CA ARG A 64 15.52 7.54 28.55
C ARG A 64 16.84 6.83 28.82
N THR A 65 17.95 7.55 28.69
CA THR A 65 19.25 7.10 29.19
C THR A 65 19.27 7.26 30.70
N LEU A 66 19.62 6.19 31.41
CA LEU A 66 19.87 6.22 32.84
C LEU A 66 21.33 6.64 33.09
N THR A 67 21.55 7.45 34.12
CA THR A 67 22.88 7.67 34.68
C THR A 67 23.40 6.40 35.37
N ALA A 68 24.71 6.31 35.59
CA ALA A 68 25.31 5.17 36.28
C ALA A 68 24.75 4.96 37.70
N ALA A 69 24.42 6.05 38.40
CA ALA A 69 23.78 6.00 39.72
C ALA A 69 22.36 5.41 39.64
N GLU A 70 21.54 5.89 38.71
CA GLU A 70 20.18 5.38 38.50
C GLU A 70 20.16 3.91 38.07
N LEU A 71 21.14 3.48 37.27
CA LEU A 71 21.30 2.08 36.89
C LEU A 71 21.68 1.21 38.09
N THR A 72 22.58 1.70 38.94
CA THR A 72 23.01 0.99 40.15
C THR A 72 21.86 0.81 41.13
N ASP A 73 21.05 1.84 41.33
CA ASP A 73 19.84 1.76 42.16
C ASP A 73 18.82 0.80 41.57
N LEU A 74 18.57 0.84 40.27
CA LEU A 74 17.65 -0.08 39.60
C LEU A 74 18.05 -1.55 39.80
N VAL A 75 19.34 -1.86 39.63
CA VAL A 75 19.89 -3.21 39.84
C VAL A 75 19.76 -3.63 41.31
N ARG A 76 20.02 -2.71 42.25
CA ARG A 76 19.89 -2.98 43.69
C ARG A 76 18.43 -3.28 44.08
N THR A 77 17.48 -2.49 43.59
CA THR A 77 16.05 -2.72 43.82
C THR A 77 15.60 -4.05 43.22
N ALA A 78 16.03 -4.39 42.01
CA ALA A 78 15.70 -5.65 41.37
C ALA A 78 16.32 -6.87 42.07
N ALA A 79 17.52 -6.73 42.64
CA ALA A 79 18.21 -7.79 43.37
C ALA A 79 17.66 -7.99 44.79
N GLY A 80 17.13 -6.94 45.44
CA GLY A 80 16.52 -7.00 46.77
C GLY A 80 15.05 -7.41 46.80
N ALA A 81 14.39 -7.52 45.63
CA ALA A 81 12.98 -7.90 45.51
C ALA A 81 12.77 -9.43 45.36
N ARG A 82 13.68 -10.25 45.90
CA ARG A 82 13.59 -11.71 45.92
C ARG A 82 13.33 -12.24 47.32
#